data_AF-A0A7J9EUK2-F1
#
_entry.id   AF-A0A7J9EUK2-F1
#
_cell.length_a   1.000
_cell.length_b   1.000
_cell.length_c   1.000
_cell.angle_alpha   90.00
_cell.angle_beta   90.00
_cell.angle_gamma   90.00
#
_symmetry.space_group_name_H-M   'P 1'
#
loop_
_entity.id
_entity.type
_entity.pdbx_description
1 polymer ?
#
loop_
_entity_poly.entity_id
_entity_poly.type
_entity_poly.pdbx_seq_one_letter_code
_entity_poly.pdbx_strand_id
1 'polypeptide(L)'
;LVIYATYRNQQTTLRTALPPTYQGHNEINVWSPFIYGNMVPIAPDFSVALKSEQAAGTIFMVIKIDGRVRWKVGTFVSGRYHLNVRCPAYITFGSKNNGVSVGENAVKYQLVTRCSVSV
;
A
#
# COMPACT_ATOMS: atom_id res chain seq x y z
N LEU A 1 10.07 1.67 7.06
CA LEU A 1 9.18 0.74 6.33
C LEU A 1 9.05 1.24 4.89
N VAL A 2 8.71 0.39 3.93
CA VAL A 2 8.47 0.78 2.53
C VAL A 2 7.12 0.24 2.08
N ILE A 3 6.38 1.04 1.32
CA ILE A 3 5.05 0.70 0.81
C ILE A 3 5.03 0.71 -0.72
N TYR A 4 4.31 -0.24 -1.31
CA TYR A 4 4.14 -0.35 -2.76
C TYR A 4 2.89 -1.18 -3.07
N ALA A 5 2.35 -1.02 -4.28
CA ALA A 5 1.25 -1.82 -4.79
C ALA A 5 1.75 -3.00 -5.62
N THR A 6 0.99 -4.09 -5.56
CA THR A 6 1.19 -5.27 -6.39
C THR A 6 -0.11 -5.66 -7.08
N TYR A 7 -0.01 -6.05 -8.34
CA TYR A 7 -1.10 -6.66 -9.12
C TYR A 7 -0.72 -8.09 -9.45
N ARG A 8 -1.57 -9.06 -9.08
CA ARG A 8 -1.31 -10.51 -9.29
C ARG A 8 0.10 -10.93 -8.85
N ASN A 9 0.55 -10.45 -7.70
CA ASN A 9 1.89 -10.65 -7.13
C ASN A 9 3.08 -10.00 -7.88
N GLN A 10 2.86 -9.24 -8.97
CA GLN A 10 3.88 -8.40 -9.58
C GLN A 10 3.84 -6.99 -8.99
N GLN A 11 5.00 -6.41 -8.68
CA GLN A 11 5.11 -5.03 -8.22
C GLN A 11 4.82 -4.07 -9.38
N THR A 12 3.83 -3.18 -9.20
CA THR A 12 3.36 -2.25 -10.24
C THR A 12 3.72 -0.80 -9.94
N THR A 13 4.14 -0.48 -8.72
CA THR A 13 4.48 0.89 -8.31
C THR A 13 5.88 0.93 -7.71
N LEU A 14 6.44 2.13 -7.63
CA LEU A 14 7.68 2.35 -6.89
C LEU A 14 7.46 2.12 -5.40
N ARG A 15 8.56 1.84 -4.69
CA ARG A 15 8.58 1.73 -3.23
C ARG A 15 8.67 3.13 -2.63
N THR A 16 7.66 3.52 -1.87
CA THR A 16 7.66 4.76 -1.11
C THR A 16 8.13 4.48 0.31
N ALA A 17 9.08 5.25 0.81
CA ALA A 17 9.52 5.14 2.21
C ALA A 17 8.46 5.74 3.15
N LEU A 18 8.10 4.99 4.18
CA LEU A 18 7.30 5.49 5.30
C LEU A 18 8.24 6.11 6.34
N PRO A 19 7.85 7.25 6.95
CA PRO A 19 8.64 7.88 7.99
C PRO A 19 8.84 6.92 9.17
N PRO A 20 9.98 6.96 9.85
CA PRO A 20 10.18 6.18 11.07
C PRO A 20 9.19 6.67 12.13
N THR A 21 8.37 5.76 12.64
CA THR A 21 7.39 6.07 13.68
C THR A 21 7.60 5.16 14.87
N TYR A 22 7.56 5.73 16.06
CA TYR A 22 7.42 4.99 17.30
C TYR A 22 5.93 4.89 17.63
N GLN A 23 5.48 3.69 17.96
CA GLN A 23 4.12 3.44 18.44
C GLN A 23 4.22 3.08 19.91
N GLY A 24 3.68 3.95 20.77
CA GLY A 24 3.57 3.76 22.21
C GLY A 24 2.53 2.70 22.59
N HIS A 25 2.39 2.51 23.89
CA HIS A 25 1.41 1.58 24.43
C HIS A 25 -0.01 2.06 24.12
N ASN A 26 -0.81 1.19 23.47
CA ASN A 26 -2.17 1.49 23.00
C ASN A 26 -2.28 2.74 22.11
N GLU A 27 -1.20 3.13 21.43
CA GLU A 27 -1.20 4.24 20.47
C GLU A 27 -1.71 3.77 19.10
N ILE A 28 -2.37 4.66 18.37
CA ILE A 28 -2.76 4.45 16.97
C ILE A 28 -1.98 5.45 16.12
N ASN A 29 -1.15 4.94 15.21
CA ASN A 29 -0.42 5.76 14.24
C ASN A 29 -1.13 5.66 12.89
N VAL A 30 -1.44 6.81 12.29
CA VAL A 30 -2.06 6.89 10.96
C VAL A 30 -1.00 7.29 9.94
N TRP A 31 -0.86 6.49 8.88
CA TRP A 31 0.00 6.82 7.75
C TRP A 31 -0.85 7.11 6.50
N SER A 32 -0.51 8.18 5.80
CA SER A 32 -1.07 8.53 4.49
C SER A 32 0.02 8.60 3.42
N PRO A 33 0.61 7.46 3.03
CA PRO A 33 1.68 7.43 2.04
C PRO A 33 1.15 7.66 0.62
N PHE A 34 1.97 8.30 -0.21
CA PHE A 34 1.71 8.44 -1.64
C PHE A 34 2.26 7.24 -2.41
N ILE A 35 1.39 6.60 -3.19
CA ILE A 35 1.76 5.53 -4.11
C ILE A 35 1.45 6.04 -5.51
N TYR A 36 2.44 6.02 -6.39
CA TYR A 36 2.29 6.45 -7.78
C TYR A 36 3.02 5.49 -8.72
N GLY A 37 2.51 5.39 -9.95
CA GLY A 37 3.17 4.67 -11.03
C GLY A 37 4.09 5.60 -11.80
N ASN A 38 5.34 5.20 -12.00
CA ASN A 38 6.29 5.89 -12.87
C ASN A 38 6.84 4.93 -13.91
N MET A 39 6.00 4.54 -14.88
CA MET A 39 6.35 3.62 -15.97
C MET A 39 7.03 2.31 -15.51
N VAL A 40 6.60 1.76 -14.37
CA VAL A 40 7.13 0.49 -13.86
C VAL A 40 6.71 -0.62 -14.84
N PRO A 41 7.66 -1.41 -15.37
CA PRO A 41 7.33 -2.43 -16.36
C PRO A 41 6.50 -3.53 -15.72
N ILE A 42 5.42 -3.89 -16.40
CA ILE A 42 4.53 -4.99 -16.02
C ILE A 42 4.55 -6.06 -17.12
N ALA A 43 4.25 -7.30 -16.76
CA ALA A 43 4.16 -8.38 -17.73
C ALA A 43 3.06 -8.05 -18.77
N PRO A 44 3.27 -8.36 -20.07
CA PRO A 44 2.30 -8.07 -21.12
C PRO A 44 0.90 -8.62 -20.81
N ASP A 45 0.82 -9.84 -20.29
CA ASP A 45 -0.45 -10.49 -19.94
C ASP A 45 -1.22 -9.71 -18.86
N PHE A 46 -0.51 -9.18 -17.86
CA PHE A 46 -1.11 -8.38 -16.81
C PHE A 46 -1.49 -6.98 -17.30
N SER A 47 -0.79 -6.45 -18.31
CA SER A 47 -1.14 -5.15 -18.89
C SER A 47 -2.51 -5.16 -19.56
N VAL A 48 -2.88 -6.26 -20.24
CA VAL A 48 -4.18 -6.41 -20.89
C VAL A 48 -5.28 -6.53 -19.84
N ALA A 49 -5.07 -7.36 -18.82
CA ALA A 49 -6.02 -7.54 -17.71
C ALA A 49 -6.22 -6.23 -16.93
N LEU A 50 -5.14 -5.52 -16.60
CA LEU A 50 -5.20 -4.22 -15.91
C LEU A 50 -5.97 -3.18 -16.70
N LYS A 51 -5.74 -3.06 -18.02
CA LYS A 51 -6.49 -2.13 -18.88
C LYS A 51 -7.98 -2.48 -18.93
N SER A 52 -8.32 -3.77 -18.99
CA SER A 52 -9.70 -4.22 -18.98
C SER A 52 -10.40 -3.92 -17.64
N GLU A 53 -9.76 -4.21 -16.51
CA GLU A 53 -10.28 -3.89 -15.17
C GLU A 53 -10.40 -2.38 -14.95
N GLN A 54 -9.42 -1.61 -15.43
CA GLN A 54 -9.48 -0.14 -15.40
C GLN A 54 -10.68 0.39 -16.20
N ALA A 55 -10.93 -0.17 -17.40
CA ALA A 55 -12.09 0.20 -18.23
C ALA A 55 -13.42 -0.24 -17.61
N ALA A 56 -13.44 -1.37 -16.89
CA ALA A 56 -14.61 -1.81 -16.10
C ALA A 56 -14.88 -0.91 -14.89
N GLY A 57 -13.88 -0.11 -14.49
CA GLY A 57 -13.99 0.91 -13.45
C GLY A 57 -13.53 0.47 -12.07
N THR A 58 -12.99 -0.74 -11.92
CA THR A 58 -12.48 -1.24 -10.62
C THR A 58 -11.29 -2.17 -10.84
N ILE A 59 -10.19 -1.92 -10.14
CA ILE A 59 -8.98 -2.75 -10.16
C ILE A 59 -8.76 -3.36 -8.79
N PHE A 60 -8.50 -4.66 -8.74
CA PHE A 60 -8.07 -5.34 -7.52
C PHE A 60 -6.54 -5.36 -7.45
N MET A 61 -5.99 -4.79 -6.37
CA MET A 61 -4.56 -4.81 -6.11
C MET A 61 -4.27 -5.03 -4.63
N VAL A 62 -3.04 -5.45 -4.32
CA VAL A 62 -2.61 -5.65 -2.94
C VAL A 62 -1.55 -4.62 -2.61
N ILE A 63 -1.86 -3.73 -1.68
CA ILE A 63 -0.90 -2.80 -1.11
C ILE A 63 -0.06 -3.56 -0.09
N LYS A 64 1.26 -3.54 -0.26
CA LYS A 64 2.21 -4.22 0.62
C LYS A 64 3.04 -3.20 1.38
N ILE A 65 3.27 -3.47 2.66
CA ILE A 65 4.25 -2.76 3.47
C ILE A 65 5.29 -3.77 3.93
N ASP A 66 6.55 -3.50 3.60
CA ASP A 66 7.67 -4.30 4.06
C ASP A 66 8.64 -3.46 4.88
N GLY A 67 9.32 -4.09 5.82
CA GLY A 67 10.51 -3.50 6.41
C GLY A 67 10.89 -4.17 7.71
N ARG A 68 11.42 -3.38 8.63
CA ARG A 68 11.90 -3.87 9.91
C ARG A 68 11.30 -3.09 11.06
N VAL A 69 10.89 -3.80 12.10
CA VAL A 69 10.38 -3.24 13.35
C VAL A 69 11.26 -3.68 14.51
N ARG A 70 11.20 -2.91 15.60
CA ARG A 70 11.86 -3.20 16.87
C ARG A 70 10.87 -2.91 17.98
N TRP A 71 10.84 -3.78 18.97
CA TRP A 71 10.07 -3.60 20.21
C TRP A 71 10.96 -2.95 21.27
N LYS A 72 10.41 -1.98 21.99
CA LYS A 72 11.04 -1.34 23.15
C LYS A 72 10.19 -1.60 24.39
N VAL A 73 10.81 -2.16 25.43
CA VAL A 73 10.20 -2.39 26.75
C VAL A 73 11.12 -1.78 27.80
N GLY A 74 10.72 -0.63 28.37
CA GLY A 74 11.61 0.16 29.23
C GLY A 74 12.88 0.60 28.50
N THR A 75 14.04 0.22 29.03
CA THR A 75 15.36 0.47 28.42
C THR A 75 15.78 -0.59 27.42
N PHE A 76 15.14 -1.77 27.43
CA PHE A 76 15.45 -2.86 26.52
C PHE A 76 14.85 -2.58 25.13
N VAL A 77 15.67 -2.70 24.09
CA VAL A 77 15.23 -2.67 22.69
C VAL A 77 15.60 -3.98 22.03
N SER A 78 14.60 -4.70 21.54
CA SER A 78 14.77 -5.96 20.82
C SER A 78 15.55 -5.79 19.50
N GLY A 79 15.89 -6.94 18.91
CA GLY A 79 16.44 -7.05 17.56
C GLY A 79 15.48 -6.54 16.48
N ARG A 80 15.91 -6.65 15.21
CA ARG A 80 15.10 -6.27 14.06
C ARG A 80 14.27 -7.46 13.58
N TYR A 81 12.96 -7.29 13.53
CA TYR A 81 12.03 -8.28 12.99
C TYR A 81 11.50 -7.85 11.63
N HIS A 82 11.09 -8.81 10.80
CA HIS A 82 10.66 -8.55 9.42
C HIS A 82 9.15 -8.32 9.39
N LEU A 83 8.74 -7.06 9.30
CA LEU A 83 7.32 -6.72 9.13
C LEU A 83 6.93 -6.90 7.66
N ASN A 84 5.90 -7.70 7.42
CA ASN A 84 5.21 -7.83 6.14
C ASN A 84 3.70 -7.65 6.36
N VAL A 85 3.16 -6.63 5.70
CA VAL A 85 1.74 -6.28 5.71
C VAL A 85 1.18 -6.44 4.31
N ARG A 86 0.01 -7.08 4.18
CA ARG A 86 -0.71 -7.22 2.91
C ARG A 86 -2.13 -6.70 3.09
N CYS A 87 -2.46 -5.65 2.36
CA CYS A 87 -3.76 -5.00 2.36
C CYS A 87 -4.42 -5.21 1.00
N PRO A 88 -5.41 -6.11 0.86
CA PRO A 88 -6.23 -6.20 -0.35
C PRO A 88 -6.97 -4.88 -0.56
N ALA A 89 -6.96 -4.33 -1.76
CA ALA A 89 -7.53 -3.04 -2.09
C ALA A 89 -8.29 -3.09 -3.40
N TYR A 90 -9.52 -2.62 -3.39
CA TYR A 90 -10.31 -2.38 -4.61
C TYR A 90 -10.26 -0.90 -4.92
N ILE A 91 -9.59 -0.54 -6.01
CA ILE A 91 -9.44 0.85 -6.44
C ILE A 91 -10.42 1.10 -7.59
N THR A 92 -11.34 2.02 -7.37
CA THR A 92 -12.36 2.41 -8.34
C THR A 92 -11.89 3.58 -9.19
N PHE A 93 -12.14 3.54 -10.49
CA PHE A 93 -11.75 4.54 -11.49
C PHE A 93 -12.97 5.13 -12.22
N GLY A 94 -12.77 6.29 -12.86
CA GLY A 94 -13.79 6.94 -13.69
C GLY A 94 -14.97 7.50 -12.87
N SER A 95 -16.18 7.40 -13.41
CA SER A 95 -17.41 7.90 -12.78
C SER A 95 -17.82 7.14 -11.51
N LYS A 96 -17.21 5.99 -11.24
CA LYS A 96 -17.44 5.16 -10.05
C LYS A 96 -16.39 5.38 -8.95
N ASN A 97 -15.57 6.42 -9.07
CA ASN A 97 -14.50 6.68 -8.13
C ASN A 97 -15.03 7.10 -6.75
N ASN A 98 -14.77 6.27 -5.73
CA ASN A 98 -15.11 6.57 -4.32
C ASN A 98 -13.97 7.26 -3.55
N GLY A 99 -12.87 7.60 -4.22
CA GLY A 99 -11.76 8.33 -3.63
C GLY A 99 -11.98 9.85 -3.62
N VAL A 100 -11.31 10.52 -2.69
CA VAL A 100 -11.31 11.99 -2.59
C VAL A 100 -10.18 12.54 -3.45
N SER A 101 -10.50 13.38 -4.44
CA SER A 101 -9.50 14.08 -5.25
C SER A 101 -8.75 15.11 -4.39
N VAL A 102 -7.42 15.05 -4.37
CA VAL A 102 -6.55 15.89 -3.51
C VAL A 102 -5.64 16.81 -4.35
N GLY A 103 -5.93 16.99 -5.64
CA GLY A 103 -5.14 17.83 -6.54
C GLY A 103 -5.01 17.23 -7.94
N GLU A 104 -4.12 17.81 -8.74
CA GLU A 104 -4.03 17.70 -10.21
C GLU A 104 -3.99 16.28 -10.78
N ASN A 105 -3.60 15.26 -10.00
CA ASN A 105 -3.65 13.83 -10.38
C ASN A 105 -3.61 12.88 -9.17
N ALA A 106 -4.04 13.33 -7.99
CA ALA A 106 -3.94 12.57 -6.75
C ALA A 106 -5.32 12.21 -6.21
N VAL A 107 -5.54 10.94 -5.91
CA VAL A 107 -6.77 10.45 -5.30
C VAL A 107 -6.44 9.75 -4.00
N LYS A 108 -7.08 10.19 -2.91
CA LYS A 108 -7.00 9.56 -1.61
C LYS A 108 -8.11 8.53 -1.48
N TYR A 109 -7.71 7.27 -1.30
CA TYR A 109 -8.63 6.19 -1.00
C TYR A 109 -8.57 5.86 0.48
N GLN A 110 -9.74 5.70 1.10
CA GLN A 110 -9.87 5.06 2.41
C GLN A 110 -10.23 3.60 2.17
N LEU A 111 -9.25 2.71 2.36
CA LEU A 111 -9.45 1.28 2.21
C LEU A 111 -10.18 0.74 3.45
N VAL A 112 -11.34 0.11 3.24
CA VAL A 112 -12.20 -0.44 4.32
C VAL A 112 -11.82 -1.90 4.64
N THR A 113 -10.92 -2.49 3.87
CA THR A 113 -10.46 -3.87 3.99
C THR A 113 -9.38 -4.01 5.07
N ARG A 114 -9.49 -5.07 5.88
CA ARG A 114 -8.47 -5.40 6.88
C ARG A 114 -7.20 -5.90 6.19
N CYS A 115 -6.05 -5.50 6.73
CA CYS A 115 -4.75 -5.99 6.29
C CYS A 115 -4.32 -7.20 7.12
N SER A 116 -3.64 -8.15 6.49
CA SER A 116 -2.90 -9.19 7.21
C SER A 116 -1.50 -8.68 7.54
N VAL A 117 -1.03 -8.99 8.75
CA VAL A 117 0.27 -8.54 9.28
C VAL A 117 1.04 -9.76 9.78
N SER A 118 2.31 -9.84 9.43
CA SER A 118 3.27 -10.84 9.90
C SER A 118 4.58 -10.14 10.29
N VAL A 119 5.22 -10.60 11.37
CA VAL A 119 6.41 -9.98 11.99
C VAL A 119 7.49 -11.02 12.21
#